data_AF-A0AA38VPV1-F1
#
_entry.id   AF-A0AA38VPV1-F1
#
_cell.length_a   1.000
_cell.length_b   1.000
_cell.length_c   1.000
_cell.angle_alpha   90.00
_cell.angle_beta   90.00
_cell.angle_gamma   90.00
#
_symmetry.space_group_name_H-M   'P 1'
#
loop_
_entity.id
_entity.type
_entity.pdbx_description
1 polymer ?
#
loop_
_entity_poly.entity_id
_entity_poly.type
_entity_poly.pdbx_seq_one_letter_code
_entity_poly.pdbx_strand_id
1 'polypeptide(L)'
;MGRMAGSMPKAWDRDELIRCGAIETGHKFRLDLHGEIHPIFRNWVIGSSDRSDLLAELQQPLLLVSRILEAVGYQWLSSFFPDEGHSARGHCEAPRKLLGTSCLHSAAETVAKDASSDGALESARLELSSALPRCIVWQLDADMFRERGWVGYTARHPRTGTGFQGLDAPETIEKWDGLAHMINAKYRSLTVMVMQEYPARLRELRRFGLEDTEEYVFTAFMAAVTVLHELGHVAFWKDFSALNPRMGEPYHGNDLEMELGDSFVARIFGGWVPFPVLDADSFRRCPSFRDGLAWRQHLTLEHGVRPLFRAHYSIRAAQ
;
A
#
# COMPACT_ATOMS: atom_id res chain seq x y z
N MET A 1 -17.14 18.23 0.05
CA MET A 1 -16.13 18.00 -1.02
C MET A 1 -16.85 18.04 -2.36
N GLY A 2 -16.47 18.99 -3.22
CA GLY A 2 -17.12 19.19 -4.53
C GLY A 2 -16.81 18.02 -5.47
N ARG A 3 -17.85 17.54 -6.17
CA ARG A 3 -17.72 16.57 -7.26
C ARG A 3 -16.84 17.20 -8.35
N MET A 4 -15.58 16.81 -8.45
CA MET A 4 -14.86 16.96 -9.72
C MET A 4 -15.58 16.09 -10.74
N ALA A 5 -15.97 16.68 -11.87
CA ALA A 5 -16.49 15.93 -13.01
C ALA A 5 -15.42 14.91 -13.41
N GLY A 6 -15.64 13.65 -13.04
CA GLY A 6 -14.73 12.56 -13.33
C GLY A 6 -14.54 12.44 -14.84
N SER A 7 -13.35 12.00 -15.23
CA SER A 7 -13.07 11.52 -16.58
C SER A 7 -14.24 10.65 -17.06
N MET A 8 -14.86 11.05 -18.17
CA MET A 8 -15.91 10.24 -18.79
C MET A 8 -15.29 8.89 -19.18
N PRO A 9 -15.80 7.75 -18.67
CA PRO A 9 -15.28 6.46 -19.05
C PRO A 9 -15.43 6.31 -20.56
N LYS A 10 -14.30 6.14 -21.27
CA LYS A 10 -14.34 5.77 -22.68
C LYS A 10 -14.71 4.30 -22.79
N ALA A 11 -15.45 3.96 -23.83
CA ALA A 11 -15.63 2.56 -24.17
C ALA A 11 -14.26 1.94 -24.44
N TRP A 12 -14.08 0.74 -23.93
CA TRP A 12 -12.88 -0.06 -24.13
C TRP A 12 -12.78 -0.47 -25.59
N ASP A 13 -11.59 -0.33 -26.19
CA ASP A 13 -11.30 -0.93 -27.50
C ASP A 13 -10.99 -2.41 -27.27
N ARG A 14 -12.03 -3.24 -27.35
CA ARG A 14 -11.92 -4.69 -27.14
C ARG A 14 -10.93 -5.32 -28.12
N ASP A 15 -10.87 -4.84 -29.36
CA ASP A 15 -9.99 -5.40 -30.39
C ASP A 15 -8.53 -5.07 -30.09
N GLU A 16 -8.22 -3.87 -29.58
CA GLU A 16 -6.89 -3.52 -29.09
C GLU A 16 -6.50 -4.37 -27.87
N LEU A 17 -7.40 -4.58 -26.91
CA LEU A 17 -7.11 -5.41 -25.72
C LEU A 17 -6.85 -6.88 -26.08
N ILE A 18 -7.62 -7.44 -27.01
CA ILE A 18 -7.39 -8.81 -27.52
C ILE A 18 -6.03 -8.86 -28.25
N ARG A 19 -5.74 -7.89 -29.13
CA ARG A 19 -4.46 -7.84 -29.87
C ARG A 19 -3.24 -7.72 -28.95
N CYS A 20 -3.37 -7.00 -27.85
CA CYS A 20 -2.34 -6.84 -26.84
C CYS A 20 -2.26 -8.01 -25.85
N GLY A 21 -3.11 -9.04 -25.99
CA GLY A 21 -3.17 -10.19 -25.08
C GLY A 21 -3.59 -9.81 -23.66
N ALA A 22 -4.35 -8.73 -23.51
CA ALA A 22 -4.80 -8.23 -22.21
C ALA A 22 -6.08 -8.91 -21.72
N ILE A 23 -6.91 -9.45 -22.63
CA ILE A 23 -8.16 -10.17 -22.34
C ILE A 23 -8.31 -11.36 -23.28
N GLU A 24 -9.21 -12.30 -22.95
CA GLU A 24 -9.57 -13.46 -23.79
C GLU A 24 -8.35 -14.31 -24.22
N THR A 25 -7.33 -14.33 -23.37
CA THR A 25 -6.07 -15.01 -23.67
C THR A 25 -6.20 -16.54 -23.72
N GLY A 26 -7.31 -17.09 -23.22
CA GLY A 26 -7.53 -18.53 -23.07
C GLY A 26 -6.61 -19.19 -22.04
N HIS A 27 -5.76 -18.40 -21.35
CA HIS A 27 -4.90 -18.90 -20.30
C HIS A 27 -5.70 -19.14 -19.03
N LYS A 28 -5.64 -20.37 -18.52
CA LYS A 28 -6.06 -20.68 -17.16
C LYS A 28 -4.93 -20.28 -16.23
N PHE A 29 -5.21 -19.38 -15.30
CA PHE A 29 -4.23 -18.92 -14.34
C PHE A 29 -4.44 -19.68 -13.04
N ARG A 30 -3.46 -20.49 -12.62
CA ARG A 30 -3.48 -21.09 -11.29
C ARG A 30 -2.44 -20.40 -10.43
N LEU A 31 -2.85 -19.84 -9.30
CA LEU A 31 -1.92 -19.32 -8.30
C LEU A 31 -1.22 -20.52 -7.64
N ASP A 32 0.09 -20.63 -7.88
CA ASP A 32 0.92 -21.72 -7.38
C ASP A 32 2.29 -21.20 -6.96
N LEU A 33 2.31 -20.06 -6.26
CA LEU A 33 3.53 -19.56 -5.66
C LEU A 33 3.91 -20.45 -4.47
N HIS A 34 5.22 -20.69 -4.34
CA HIS A 34 5.81 -21.54 -3.31
C HIS A 34 6.87 -20.80 -2.48
N GLY A 35 7.29 -21.43 -1.39
CA GLY A 35 8.34 -20.95 -0.50
C GLY A 35 7.78 -20.28 0.75
N GLU A 36 8.62 -19.49 1.42
CA GLU A 36 8.25 -18.84 2.67
C GLU A 36 7.70 -17.43 2.46
N ILE A 37 6.69 -17.07 3.26
CA ILE A 37 6.23 -15.69 3.41
C ILE A 37 7.31 -14.91 4.15
N HIS A 38 7.63 -13.71 3.68
CA HIS A 38 8.62 -12.83 4.29
C HIS A 38 8.24 -12.50 5.76
N PRO A 39 9.18 -12.50 6.72
CA PRO A 39 8.89 -12.30 8.15
C PRO A 39 8.01 -11.10 8.47
N ILE A 40 8.19 -9.99 7.72
CA ILE A 40 7.41 -8.76 7.89
C ILE A 40 5.89 -8.96 7.77
N PHE A 41 5.44 -9.98 7.03
CA PHE A 41 4.01 -10.27 6.77
C PHE A 41 3.46 -11.43 7.61
N ARG A 42 4.19 -11.95 8.60
CA ARG A 42 3.78 -13.17 9.33
C ARG A 42 2.89 -12.91 10.54
N ASN A 43 3.00 -11.75 11.18
CA ASN A 43 2.39 -11.51 12.49
C ASN A 43 0.93 -11.06 12.38
N TRP A 44 0.01 -11.98 12.09
CA TRP A 44 -1.43 -11.71 11.99
C TRP A 44 -2.18 -11.96 13.30
N VAL A 45 -3.14 -11.09 13.63
CA VAL A 45 -4.09 -11.32 14.72
C VAL A 45 -5.02 -12.46 14.32
N ILE A 46 -4.82 -13.60 14.97
CA ILE A 46 -5.72 -14.75 14.84
C ILE A 46 -6.91 -14.51 15.78
N GLY A 47 -8.06 -14.18 15.18
CA GLY A 47 -9.32 -14.01 15.89
C GLY A 47 -10.07 -15.35 16.09
N SER A 48 -11.39 -15.32 15.91
CA SER A 48 -12.21 -16.54 15.87
C SER A 48 -11.74 -17.53 14.79
N SER A 49 -12.16 -18.79 14.91
CA SER A 49 -11.82 -19.85 13.94
C SER A 49 -12.12 -19.47 12.48
N ASP A 50 -13.26 -18.82 12.21
CA ASP A 50 -13.63 -18.33 10.87
C ASP A 50 -12.63 -17.29 10.32
N ARG A 51 -12.05 -16.44 11.20
CA ARG A 51 -10.99 -15.51 10.78
C ARG A 51 -9.67 -16.23 10.50
N SER A 52 -9.36 -17.30 11.23
CA SER A 52 -8.20 -18.14 10.94
C SER A 52 -8.32 -18.80 9.56
N ASP A 53 -9.51 -19.30 9.22
CA ASP A 53 -9.76 -19.91 7.91
C ASP A 53 -9.69 -18.89 6.77
N LEU A 54 -10.15 -17.65 7.01
CA LEU A 54 -10.02 -16.55 6.06
C LEU A 54 -8.57 -16.14 5.84
N LEU A 55 -7.75 -16.08 6.89
CA LEU A 55 -6.32 -15.76 6.76
C LEU A 55 -5.58 -16.75 5.85
N ALA A 56 -5.98 -18.02 5.85
CA ALA A 56 -5.38 -19.02 4.96
C ALA A 56 -5.56 -18.68 3.46
N GLU A 57 -6.62 -17.94 3.10
CA GLU A 57 -6.83 -17.49 1.71
C GLU A 57 -5.83 -16.40 1.29
N LEU A 58 -5.19 -15.73 2.25
CA LEU A 58 -4.13 -14.75 1.96
C LEU A 58 -2.78 -15.40 1.68
N GLN A 59 -2.64 -16.73 1.76
CA GLN A 59 -1.34 -17.40 1.53
C GLN A 59 -0.70 -17.00 0.19
N GLN A 60 -1.43 -17.09 -0.92
CA GLN A 60 -0.92 -16.75 -2.25
C GLN A 60 -0.63 -15.24 -2.40
N PRO A 61 -1.53 -14.32 -1.98
CA PRO A 61 -1.21 -12.89 -1.89
C PRO A 61 0.06 -12.58 -1.09
N LEU A 62 0.23 -13.16 0.09
CA LEU A 62 1.39 -12.88 0.96
C LEU A 62 2.68 -13.44 0.38
N LEU A 63 2.64 -14.59 -0.30
CA LEU A 63 3.78 -15.10 -1.07
C LEU A 63 4.14 -14.16 -2.22
N LEU A 64 3.15 -13.67 -2.97
CA LEU A 64 3.38 -12.71 -4.05
C LEU A 64 4.07 -11.44 -3.54
N VAL A 65 3.52 -10.83 -2.48
CA VAL A 65 4.12 -9.65 -1.85
C VAL A 65 5.55 -9.92 -1.39
N SER A 66 5.81 -11.08 -0.80
CA SER A 66 7.15 -11.47 -0.34
C SER A 66 8.15 -11.48 -1.49
N ARG A 67 7.78 -12.08 -2.63
CA ARG A 67 8.65 -12.13 -3.81
C ARG A 67 8.86 -10.75 -4.45
N ILE A 68 7.82 -9.92 -4.50
CA ILE A 68 7.94 -8.54 -4.99
C ILE A 68 8.89 -7.72 -4.09
N LEU A 69 8.70 -7.81 -2.78
CA LEU A 69 9.55 -7.13 -1.80
C LEU A 69 11.03 -7.52 -1.98
N GLU A 70 11.29 -8.82 -2.08
CA GLU A 70 12.65 -9.35 -2.24
C GLU A 70 13.30 -8.97 -3.57
N ALA A 71 12.52 -8.96 -4.65
CA ALA A 71 13.02 -8.68 -5.99
C ALA A 71 13.31 -7.20 -6.20
N VAL A 72 12.40 -6.31 -5.77
CA VAL A 72 12.47 -4.88 -6.13
C VAL A 72 12.07 -3.93 -5.01
N GLY A 73 11.37 -4.38 -3.97
CA GLY A 73 10.82 -3.49 -2.94
C GLY A 73 11.88 -2.86 -2.03
N TYR A 74 12.96 -3.58 -1.73
CA TYR A 74 14.00 -3.08 -0.82
C TYR A 74 14.69 -1.79 -1.28
N GLN A 75 14.80 -1.57 -2.59
CA GLN A 75 15.48 -0.39 -3.14
C GLN A 75 14.78 0.91 -2.76
N TRP A 76 13.44 0.91 -2.74
CA TRP A 76 12.67 2.09 -2.31
C TRP A 76 12.70 2.22 -0.79
N LEU A 77 12.51 1.10 -0.09
CA LEU A 77 12.43 1.07 1.38
C LEU A 77 13.74 1.49 2.05
N SER A 78 14.90 1.27 1.43
CA SER A 78 16.22 1.65 1.99
C SER A 78 16.34 3.13 2.32
N SER A 79 15.58 4.00 1.66
CA SER A 79 15.51 5.43 1.98
C SER A 79 15.01 5.72 3.42
N PHE A 80 14.32 4.76 4.04
CA PHE A 80 13.79 4.84 5.40
C PHE A 80 14.62 4.05 6.43
N PHE A 81 15.73 3.41 6.02
CA PHE A 81 16.64 2.62 6.86
C PHE A 81 18.11 3.05 6.70
N PRO A 82 18.44 4.32 6.99
CA PRO A 82 19.80 4.79 6.83
C PRO A 82 20.80 4.05 7.72
N ASP A 83 22.00 3.80 7.20
CA ASP A 83 23.12 3.23 7.95
C ASP A 83 23.54 4.15 9.11
N GLU A 84 24.10 3.57 10.18
CA GLU A 84 24.53 4.31 11.38
C GLU A 84 25.57 5.44 11.10
N GLY A 85 26.19 5.45 9.91
CA GLY A 85 27.08 6.53 9.44
C GLY A 85 26.41 7.65 8.61
N HIS A 86 25.18 7.45 8.15
CA HIS A 86 24.42 8.40 7.34
C HIS A 86 23.12 8.74 8.06
N SER A 87 23.21 9.49 9.17
CA SER A 87 22.01 9.92 9.88
C SER A 87 20.95 10.45 8.89
N ALA A 88 19.71 9.99 9.03
CA ALA A 88 18.53 10.53 8.31
C ALA A 88 18.44 12.08 8.37
N ARG A 89 19.17 12.68 9.33
CA ARG A 89 19.34 14.12 9.51
C ARG A 89 20.21 14.82 8.44
N GLY A 90 20.90 14.10 7.56
CA GLY A 90 21.93 14.63 6.66
C GLY A 90 21.51 14.99 5.23
N HIS A 91 20.33 14.57 4.76
CA HIS A 91 19.84 14.88 3.40
C HIS A 91 18.75 15.96 3.37
N CYS A 92 18.62 16.73 4.45
CA CYS A 92 17.79 17.92 4.53
C CYS A 92 18.46 19.10 3.81
N GLU A 93 18.56 19.04 2.48
CA GLU A 93 18.78 20.26 1.71
C GLU A 93 17.45 20.99 1.56
N ALA A 94 17.35 22.18 2.16
CA ALA A 94 16.30 23.13 1.84
C ALA A 94 16.32 23.38 0.31
N PRO A 95 15.17 23.37 -0.40
CA PRO A 95 15.18 23.57 -1.82
C PRO A 95 15.73 24.97 -2.15
N ARG A 96 16.75 24.99 -3.02
CA ARG A 96 17.14 26.18 -3.78
C ARG A 96 15.87 26.78 -4.38
N LYS A 97 15.63 28.06 -4.10
CA LYS A 97 14.56 28.88 -4.73
C LYS A 97 14.57 28.64 -6.24
N LEU A 98 13.67 27.79 -6.72
CA LEU A 98 13.36 27.68 -8.14
C LEU A 98 12.56 28.93 -8.51
N LEU A 99 13.21 29.74 -9.34
CA LEU A 99 12.78 31.01 -9.90
C LEU A 99 11.26 31.17 -10.07
N GLY A 100 10.70 32.18 -9.39
CA GLY A 100 9.84 33.16 -10.06
C GLY A 100 8.35 32.87 -10.25
N THR A 101 7.77 31.81 -9.70
CA THR A 101 6.30 31.62 -9.72
C THR A 101 5.71 31.63 -8.32
N SER A 102 4.83 32.60 -8.07
CA SER A 102 4.11 32.75 -6.80
C SER A 102 3.09 31.62 -6.62
N CYS A 103 3.55 30.47 -6.11
CA CYS A 103 2.69 29.43 -5.57
C CYS A 103 3.02 29.29 -4.09
N LEU A 104 2.05 29.63 -3.24
CA LEU A 104 2.02 29.43 -1.80
C LEU A 104 2.13 27.92 -1.46
N HIS A 105 3.34 27.37 -1.44
CA HIS A 105 3.64 26.05 -0.87
C HIS A 105 4.99 26.14 -0.13
N SER A 106 5.04 27.00 0.89
CA SER A 106 6.16 27.11 1.82
C SER A 106 6.02 26.08 2.94
N ALA A 107 6.37 24.84 2.65
CA ALA A 107 6.89 23.86 3.60
C ALA A 107 7.48 22.72 2.77
N ALA A 108 8.77 22.81 2.47
CA ALA A 108 9.52 21.70 1.93
C ALA A 108 9.63 20.62 3.03
N GLU A 109 8.62 19.76 3.10
CA GLU A 109 8.58 18.60 4.01
C GLU A 109 9.30 17.44 3.30
N THR A 110 10.61 17.41 3.57
CA THR A 110 11.58 16.31 3.48
C THR A 110 11.42 15.30 2.33
N VAL A 111 12.25 15.44 1.29
CA VAL A 111 12.36 14.48 0.18
C VAL A 111 13.20 13.29 0.63
N ALA A 112 12.56 12.16 0.97
CA ALA A 112 13.27 10.88 1.04
C ALA A 112 13.78 10.54 -0.38
N LYS A 113 15.09 10.38 -0.56
CA LYS A 113 15.69 9.97 -1.84
C LYS A 113 16.10 8.51 -1.73
N ASP A 114 16.02 7.76 -2.84
CA ASP A 114 16.53 6.40 -2.94
C ASP A 114 17.95 6.36 -2.33
N ALA A 115 18.11 5.62 -1.22
CA ALA A 115 19.44 5.41 -0.65
C ALA A 115 20.19 4.49 -1.62
N SER A 116 21.24 5.02 -2.22
CA SER A 116 22.01 4.34 -3.27
C SER A 116 23.19 3.52 -2.73
N SER A 117 23.38 3.44 -1.41
CA SER A 117 24.44 2.63 -0.82
C SER A 117 23.97 1.19 -0.61
N ASP A 118 24.86 0.24 -0.89
CA ASP A 118 24.65 -1.18 -0.57
C ASP A 118 24.40 -1.38 0.94
N GLY A 119 25.00 -0.56 1.79
CA GLY A 119 24.77 -0.58 3.23
C GLY A 119 23.31 -0.34 3.61
N ALA A 120 22.68 0.72 3.07
CA ALA A 120 21.29 1.06 3.39
C ALA A 120 20.31 -0.02 2.89
N LEU A 121 20.65 -0.68 1.77
CA LEU A 121 19.91 -1.81 1.26
C LEU A 121 19.97 -3.01 2.21
N GLU A 122 21.17 -3.37 2.68
CA GLU A 122 21.36 -4.46 3.64
C GLU A 122 20.73 -4.14 5.01
N SER A 123 20.81 -2.89 5.45
CA SER A 123 20.12 -2.39 6.64
C SER A 123 18.60 -2.59 6.51
N ALA A 124 18.00 -2.17 5.40
CA ALA A 124 16.58 -2.39 5.14
C ALA A 124 16.22 -3.88 5.18
N ARG A 125 16.99 -4.74 4.48
CA ARG A 125 16.78 -6.20 4.48
C ARG A 125 16.80 -6.77 5.89
N LEU A 126 17.80 -6.40 6.70
CA LEU A 126 17.96 -6.89 8.06
C LEU A 126 16.81 -6.41 8.97
N GLU A 127 16.47 -5.13 8.90
CA GLU A 127 15.41 -4.52 9.71
C GLU A 127 14.04 -5.13 9.40
N LEU A 128 13.70 -5.26 8.12
CA LEU A 128 12.44 -5.87 7.65
C LEU A 128 12.36 -7.37 7.94
N SER A 129 13.49 -8.09 7.97
CA SER A 129 13.53 -9.52 8.23
C SER A 129 13.52 -9.87 9.72
N SER A 130 13.97 -8.96 10.59
CA SER A 130 14.25 -9.31 11.99
C SER A 130 13.63 -8.38 13.03
N ALA A 131 13.80 -7.06 12.90
CA ALA A 131 13.43 -6.11 13.95
C ALA A 131 11.98 -5.66 13.84
N LEU A 132 11.58 -5.16 12.68
CA LEU A 132 10.23 -4.66 12.41
C LEU A 132 9.11 -5.69 12.56
N PRO A 133 9.27 -6.97 12.18
CA PRO A 133 8.21 -7.95 12.35
C PRO A 133 7.69 -8.08 13.79
N ARG A 134 8.52 -7.74 14.79
CA ARG A 134 8.15 -7.76 16.22
C ARG A 134 7.31 -6.57 16.66
N CYS A 135 7.31 -5.49 15.88
CA CYS A 135 6.64 -4.23 16.16
C CYS A 135 5.36 -4.05 15.34
N ILE A 136 5.15 -4.88 14.32
CA ILE A 136 3.99 -4.77 13.43
C ILE A 136 3.07 -5.94 13.68
N VAL A 137 1.78 -5.62 13.74
CA VAL A 137 0.69 -6.59 13.80
C VAL A 137 -0.24 -6.37 12.62
N TRP A 138 -0.50 -7.41 11.85
CA TRP A 138 -1.46 -7.40 10.74
C TRP A 138 -2.82 -7.88 11.23
N GLN A 139 -3.90 -7.31 10.73
CA GLN A 139 -5.24 -7.79 11.04
C GLN A 139 -6.19 -7.65 9.86
N LEU A 140 -7.10 -8.61 9.74
CA LEU A 140 -8.27 -8.48 8.90
C LEU A 140 -9.32 -7.63 9.61
N ASP A 141 -9.86 -6.64 8.91
CA ASP A 141 -10.91 -5.79 9.42
C ASP A 141 -12.16 -5.85 8.54
N ALA A 142 -13.29 -6.21 9.16
CA ALA A 142 -14.57 -6.37 8.47
C ALA A 142 -15.37 -5.06 8.39
N ASP A 143 -15.02 -4.05 9.18
CA ASP A 143 -15.78 -2.82 9.33
C ASP A 143 -15.15 -1.67 8.55
N MET A 144 -13.83 -1.72 8.35
CA MET A 144 -13.03 -0.70 7.67
C MET A 144 -13.57 -0.38 6.27
N PHE A 145 -13.80 -1.40 5.46
CA PHE A 145 -14.33 -1.19 4.12
C PHE A 145 -15.79 -0.74 4.14
N ARG A 146 -16.63 -1.33 5.00
CA ARG A 146 -18.07 -1.01 5.09
C ARG A 146 -18.36 0.39 5.62
N GLU A 147 -17.62 0.82 6.65
CA GLU A 147 -17.84 2.09 7.33
C GLU A 147 -17.05 3.25 6.71
N ARG A 148 -15.84 2.99 6.20
CA ARG A 148 -14.94 4.03 5.67
C ARG A 148 -14.68 3.92 4.17
N GLY A 149 -14.91 2.76 3.56
CA GLY A 149 -14.50 2.49 2.18
C GLY A 149 -12.99 2.32 2.01
N TRP A 150 -12.26 2.10 3.11
CA TRP A 150 -10.81 1.85 3.07
C TRP A 150 -10.53 0.38 2.80
N VAL A 151 -9.50 0.11 1.99
CA VAL A 151 -9.06 -1.26 1.65
C VAL A 151 -7.87 -1.71 2.48
N GLY A 152 -7.06 -0.75 2.95
CA GLY A 152 -5.97 -0.90 3.89
C GLY A 152 -5.89 0.32 4.82
N TYR A 153 -5.25 0.17 5.98
CA TYR A 153 -4.89 1.30 6.85
C TYR A 153 -3.80 0.92 7.85
N THR A 154 -2.80 1.78 8.01
CA THR A 154 -1.73 1.63 9.01
C THR A 154 -1.96 2.54 10.21
N ALA A 155 -2.42 1.95 11.32
CA ALA A 155 -2.58 2.66 12.59
C ALA A 155 -1.23 2.85 13.28
N ARG A 156 -1.02 4.06 13.81
CA ARG A 156 0.24 4.51 14.43
C ARG A 156 0.40 4.01 15.87
N HIS A 157 -0.44 3.06 16.29
CA HIS A 157 -0.47 2.47 17.61
C HIS A 157 -1.10 1.06 17.57
N PRO A 158 -0.94 0.24 18.63
CA PRO A 158 -1.68 -1.01 18.78
C PRO A 158 -3.19 -0.76 18.84
N ARG A 159 -3.99 -1.49 18.04
CA ARG A 159 -5.45 -1.37 18.08
C ARG A 159 -6.04 -2.23 19.20
N THR A 160 -6.94 -1.67 19.99
CA THR A 160 -7.63 -2.37 21.10
C THR A 160 -9.14 -2.53 20.86
N GLY A 161 -9.56 -2.70 19.59
CA GLY A 161 -10.97 -2.89 19.24
C GLY A 161 -11.83 -1.62 19.29
N THR A 162 -11.25 -0.43 19.39
CA THR A 162 -11.98 0.83 19.22
C THR A 162 -12.47 0.98 17.78
N GLY A 163 -13.63 1.61 17.59
CA GLY A 163 -14.14 1.99 16.27
C GLY A 163 -13.24 3.03 15.59
N PHE A 164 -13.57 3.40 14.35
CA PHE A 164 -12.72 4.30 13.55
C PHE A 164 -12.80 5.78 13.94
N GLN A 165 -13.64 6.16 14.91
CA GLN A 165 -13.76 7.56 15.34
C GLN A 165 -12.56 7.92 16.23
N GLY A 166 -11.80 8.94 15.82
CA GLY A 166 -10.57 9.31 16.52
C GLY A 166 -9.45 8.28 16.40
N LEU A 167 -9.51 7.40 15.38
CA LEU A 167 -8.38 6.57 15.01
C LEU A 167 -7.17 7.47 14.74
N ASP A 168 -6.04 7.19 15.37
CA ASP A 168 -4.84 8.02 15.32
C ASP A 168 -5.02 9.46 15.82
N ALA A 169 -5.94 9.69 16.77
CA ALA A 169 -5.97 10.94 17.51
C ALA A 169 -4.59 11.20 18.16
N PRO A 170 -4.03 12.42 18.08
CA PRO A 170 -2.68 12.72 18.58
C PRO A 170 -2.44 12.24 20.02
N GLU A 171 -3.42 12.43 20.90
CA GLU A 171 -3.32 12.05 22.32
C GLU A 171 -3.22 10.52 22.49
N THR A 172 -3.83 9.76 21.59
CA THR A 172 -3.74 8.30 21.59
C THR A 172 -2.35 7.84 21.17
N ILE A 173 -1.80 8.46 20.12
CA ILE A 173 -0.46 8.13 19.63
C ILE A 173 0.59 8.52 20.67
N GLU A 174 0.53 9.74 21.21
CA GLU A 174 1.44 10.22 22.26
C GLU A 174 1.44 9.31 23.49
N LYS A 175 0.26 8.82 23.89
CA LYS A 175 0.15 7.85 24.98
C LYS A 175 0.92 6.56 24.67
N TRP A 176 0.75 5.99 23.49
CA TRP A 176 1.42 4.75 23.11
C TRP A 176 2.92 4.94 22.86
N ASP A 177 3.33 6.07 22.29
CA ASP A 177 4.74 6.44 22.14
C ASP A 177 5.40 6.59 23.52
N GLY A 178 4.72 7.22 24.49
CA GLY A 178 5.19 7.29 25.87
C GLY A 178 5.37 5.91 26.53
N LEU A 179 4.43 4.99 26.31
CA LEU A 179 4.56 3.59 26.77
C LEU A 179 5.76 2.88 26.13
N ALA A 180 5.95 3.07 24.82
CA ALA A 180 7.06 2.47 24.07
C ALA A 180 8.42 3.02 24.54
N HIS A 181 8.51 4.33 24.81
CA HIS A 181 9.71 4.95 25.37
C HIS A 181 10.06 4.44 26.78
N MET A 182 9.06 4.17 27.63
CA MET A 182 9.31 3.61 28.97
C MET A 182 9.96 2.23 28.94
N ILE A 183 9.73 1.45 27.87
CA ILE A 183 10.37 0.13 27.67
C ILE A 183 11.58 0.20 26.72
N ASN A 184 12.06 1.41 26.40
CA ASN A 184 13.18 1.66 25.49
C ASN A 184 13.01 0.98 24.12
N ALA A 185 11.79 0.98 23.57
CA ALA A 185 11.52 0.43 22.25
C ALA A 185 12.21 1.26 21.15
N LYS A 186 12.80 0.58 20.17
CA LYS A 186 13.41 1.23 18.98
C LYS A 186 12.35 1.83 18.04
N TYR A 187 11.23 1.14 17.88
CA TYR A 187 10.17 1.49 16.94
C TYR A 187 8.81 1.57 17.64
N ARG A 188 7.88 2.28 16.99
CA ARG A 188 6.46 2.21 17.32
C ARG A 188 5.92 0.80 17.11
N SER A 189 4.97 0.42 17.96
CA SER A 189 4.12 -0.74 17.71
C SER A 189 2.95 -0.33 16.81
N LEU A 190 2.91 -0.84 15.59
CA LEU A 190 1.93 -0.49 14.56
C LEU A 190 0.91 -1.61 14.37
N THR A 191 -0.32 -1.23 14.04
CA THR A 191 -1.34 -2.19 13.56
C THR A 191 -1.69 -1.88 12.13
N VAL A 192 -1.44 -2.84 11.23
CA VAL A 192 -1.78 -2.73 9.81
C VAL A 192 -3.05 -3.51 9.54
N MET A 193 -4.02 -2.85 8.92
CA MET A 193 -5.34 -3.38 8.63
C MET A 193 -5.48 -3.65 7.15
N VAL A 194 -6.03 -4.81 6.83
CA VAL A 194 -6.41 -5.18 5.46
C VAL A 194 -7.89 -5.57 5.49
N MET A 195 -8.65 -5.13 4.49
CA MET A 195 -10.07 -5.42 4.46
C MET A 195 -10.34 -6.94 4.38
N GLN A 196 -11.32 -7.42 5.16
CA GLN A 196 -11.69 -8.83 5.23
C GLN A 196 -12.33 -9.35 3.92
N GLU A 197 -12.81 -8.44 3.10
CA GLU A 197 -13.47 -8.68 1.82
C GLU A 197 -12.55 -9.41 0.83
N TYR A 198 -11.24 -9.15 0.85
CA TYR A 198 -10.27 -9.84 0.00
C TYR A 198 -10.27 -11.37 0.23
N PRO A 199 -9.91 -11.88 1.42
CA PRO A 199 -9.92 -13.33 1.66
C PRO A 199 -11.33 -13.92 1.58
N ALA A 200 -12.37 -13.17 1.95
CA ALA A 200 -13.74 -13.64 1.81
C ALA A 200 -14.11 -13.94 0.36
N ARG A 201 -13.71 -13.06 -0.58
CA ARG A 201 -13.96 -13.24 -2.00
C ARG A 201 -13.13 -14.38 -2.60
N LEU A 202 -11.86 -14.52 -2.22
CA LEU A 202 -11.02 -15.65 -2.63
C LEU A 202 -11.64 -16.98 -2.20
N ARG A 203 -12.10 -17.07 -0.94
CA ARG A 203 -12.78 -18.26 -0.42
C ARG A 203 -14.03 -18.61 -1.21
N GLU A 204 -14.84 -17.60 -1.53
CA GLU A 204 -16.08 -17.77 -2.29
C GLU A 204 -15.79 -18.32 -3.69
N LEU A 205 -14.89 -17.66 -4.44
CA LEU A 205 -14.48 -18.08 -5.77
C LEU A 205 -13.92 -19.51 -5.77
N ARG A 206 -13.08 -19.86 -4.79
CA ARG A 206 -12.60 -21.23 -4.61
C ARG A 206 -13.72 -22.24 -4.39
N ARG A 207 -14.68 -21.93 -3.51
CA ARG A 207 -15.83 -22.81 -3.25
C ARG A 207 -16.67 -23.08 -4.50
N PHE A 208 -16.72 -22.13 -5.43
CA PHE A 208 -17.40 -22.30 -6.71
C PHE A 208 -16.52 -22.90 -7.82
N GLY A 209 -15.28 -23.29 -7.52
CA GLY A 209 -14.35 -23.84 -8.51
C GLY A 209 -13.86 -22.81 -9.53
N LEU A 210 -13.84 -21.54 -9.16
CA LEU A 210 -13.44 -20.40 -10.01
C LEU A 210 -12.01 -19.93 -9.74
N GLU A 211 -11.14 -20.81 -9.23
CA GLU A 211 -9.74 -20.50 -8.91
C GLU A 211 -8.91 -20.17 -10.17
N ASP A 212 -9.36 -20.61 -11.34
CA ASP A 212 -8.69 -20.36 -12.63
C ASP A 212 -9.18 -19.12 -13.36
N THR A 213 -10.07 -18.34 -12.72
CA THR A 213 -10.65 -17.11 -13.30
C THR A 213 -9.77 -15.89 -13.07
N GLU A 214 -9.87 -14.91 -13.97
CA GLU A 214 -9.20 -13.62 -13.81
C GLU A 214 -9.68 -12.87 -12.56
N GLU A 215 -10.94 -13.05 -12.15
CA GLU A 215 -11.44 -12.46 -10.91
C GLU A 215 -10.68 -12.97 -9.68
N TYR A 216 -10.38 -14.28 -9.63
CA TYR A 216 -9.60 -14.85 -8.53
C TYR A 216 -8.19 -14.27 -8.49
N VAL A 217 -7.54 -14.19 -9.65
CA VAL A 217 -6.19 -13.61 -9.79
C VAL A 217 -6.18 -12.12 -9.41
N PHE A 218 -7.14 -11.33 -9.90
CA PHE A 218 -7.23 -9.91 -9.59
C PHE A 218 -7.54 -9.65 -8.12
N THR A 219 -8.39 -10.46 -7.50
CA THR A 219 -8.64 -10.39 -6.06
C THR A 219 -7.36 -10.63 -5.28
N ALA A 220 -6.59 -11.68 -5.63
CA ALA A 220 -5.33 -12.00 -4.97
C ALA A 220 -4.27 -10.91 -5.20
N PHE A 221 -4.18 -10.41 -6.43
CA PHE A 221 -3.25 -9.34 -6.81
C PHE A 221 -3.56 -8.04 -6.06
N MET A 222 -4.82 -7.63 -5.97
CA MET A 222 -5.19 -6.41 -5.24
C MET A 222 -5.01 -6.53 -3.74
N ALA A 223 -5.21 -7.72 -3.16
CA ALA A 223 -4.84 -7.99 -1.78
C ALA A 223 -3.32 -7.80 -1.57
N ALA A 224 -2.50 -8.32 -2.49
CA ALA A 224 -1.06 -8.15 -2.46
C ALA A 224 -0.63 -6.68 -2.60
N VAL A 225 -1.21 -5.95 -3.56
CA VAL A 225 -0.96 -4.51 -3.74
C VAL A 225 -1.29 -3.73 -2.48
N THR A 226 -2.43 -4.03 -1.83
CA THR A 226 -2.84 -3.36 -0.59
C THR A 226 -1.82 -3.59 0.53
N VAL A 227 -1.34 -4.83 0.69
CA VAL A 227 -0.32 -5.15 1.69
C VAL A 227 1.00 -4.42 1.40
N LEU A 228 1.41 -4.31 0.13
CA LEU A 228 2.58 -3.52 -0.27
C LEU A 228 2.39 -2.04 0.04
N HIS A 229 1.25 -1.47 -0.34
CA HIS A 229 0.89 -0.08 -0.07
C HIS A 229 1.02 0.24 1.43
N GLU A 230 0.42 -0.58 2.29
CA GLU A 230 0.54 -0.38 3.74
C GLU A 230 1.97 -0.57 4.27
N LEU A 231 2.78 -1.42 3.64
CA LEU A 231 4.20 -1.52 4.01
C LEU A 231 4.96 -0.21 3.74
N GLY A 232 4.59 0.54 2.70
CA GLY A 232 5.14 1.87 2.43
C GLY A 232 4.91 2.83 3.60
N HIS A 233 3.68 2.82 4.15
CA HIS A 233 3.31 3.59 5.33
C HIS A 233 4.08 3.16 6.58
N VAL A 234 4.18 1.85 6.82
CA VAL A 234 4.95 1.28 7.93
C VAL A 234 6.40 1.76 7.92
N ALA A 235 7.04 1.82 6.75
CA ALA A 235 8.45 2.21 6.63
C ALA A 235 8.73 3.60 7.21
N PHE A 236 7.79 4.53 7.07
CA PHE A 236 7.88 5.86 7.66
C PHE A 236 7.36 5.91 9.09
N TRP A 237 6.15 5.39 9.35
CA TRP A 237 5.48 5.54 10.64
C TRP A 237 6.11 4.73 11.79
N LYS A 238 7.01 3.79 11.50
CA LYS A 238 7.77 3.05 12.53
C LYS A 238 8.58 3.96 13.46
N ASP A 239 9.04 5.11 12.97
CA ASP A 239 9.99 5.96 13.69
C ASP A 239 9.28 7.02 14.53
N PHE A 240 9.69 7.17 15.78
CA PHE A 240 9.10 8.18 16.68
C PHE A 240 9.15 9.61 16.12
N SER A 241 10.18 9.94 15.33
CA SER A 241 10.33 11.25 14.70
C SER A 241 9.37 11.54 13.53
N ALA A 242 8.60 10.55 13.06
CA ALA A 242 7.63 10.71 11.98
C ALA A 242 6.44 11.62 12.37
N LEU A 243 6.20 11.84 13.67
CA LEU A 243 5.14 12.76 14.13
C LEU A 243 5.57 14.20 13.87
N ASN A 244 4.99 14.79 12.84
CA ASN A 244 5.00 16.24 12.65
C ASN A 244 3.66 16.83 13.12
N PRO A 245 3.61 18.15 13.41
CA PRO A 245 2.38 18.81 13.86
C PRO A 245 1.18 18.69 12.91
N ARG A 246 1.41 18.31 11.65
CA ARG A 246 0.37 18.12 10.63
C ARG A 246 -0.07 16.65 10.48
N MET A 247 0.61 15.72 11.15
CA MET A 247 0.38 14.27 11.03
C MET A 247 0.44 13.75 9.58
N GLY A 248 1.14 14.49 8.69
CA GLY A 248 1.24 14.18 7.27
C GLY A 248 2.44 13.32 6.94
N GLU A 249 2.36 12.58 5.84
CA GLU A 249 3.52 11.88 5.28
C GLU A 249 4.36 12.83 4.43
N PRO A 250 5.69 12.60 4.33
CA PRO A 250 6.55 13.36 3.44
C PRO A 250 6.31 13.02 1.97
N TYR A 251 6.82 13.87 1.09
CA TYR A 251 6.97 13.51 -0.32
C TYR A 251 8.20 12.60 -0.50
N HIS A 252 8.10 11.58 -1.35
CA HIS A 252 9.23 10.76 -1.74
C HIS A 252 9.81 11.26 -3.08
N GLY A 253 11.12 11.51 -3.16
CA GLY A 253 11.78 11.95 -4.38
C GLY A 253 11.12 13.18 -5.04
N ASN A 254 10.64 12.97 -6.26
CA ASN A 254 9.98 13.99 -7.07
C ASN A 254 8.45 13.85 -7.04
N ASP A 255 7.89 13.08 -6.13
CA ASP A 255 6.45 12.80 -6.11
C ASP A 255 5.63 14.06 -5.78
N LEU A 256 4.43 14.13 -6.35
CA LEU A 256 3.49 15.23 -6.15
C LEU A 256 2.33 14.85 -5.23
N GLU A 257 2.34 13.64 -4.68
CA GLU A 257 1.32 13.10 -3.80
C GLU A 257 1.96 12.74 -2.45
N MET A 258 1.35 13.19 -1.34
CA MET A 258 1.77 12.84 0.03
C MET A 258 1.07 11.56 0.45
N GLU A 259 1.43 10.47 -0.22
CA GLU A 259 0.87 9.14 -0.02
C GLU A 259 2.01 8.13 -0.30
N LEU A 260 2.68 7.69 0.76
CA LEU A 260 3.90 6.88 0.65
C LEU A 260 3.62 5.45 0.18
N GLY A 261 2.43 4.91 0.46
CA GLY A 261 2.02 3.60 -0.01
C GLY A 261 1.88 3.55 -1.53
N ASP A 262 1.23 4.55 -2.11
CA ASP A 262 1.09 4.77 -3.55
C ASP A 262 2.44 5.04 -4.19
N SER A 263 3.30 5.81 -3.53
CA SER A 263 4.68 6.08 -3.98
C SER A 263 5.49 4.79 -4.07
N PHE A 264 5.38 3.92 -3.06
CA PHE A 264 6.06 2.63 -3.03
C PHE A 264 5.52 1.67 -4.11
N VAL A 265 4.20 1.55 -4.23
CA VAL A 265 3.55 0.73 -5.27
C VAL A 265 3.91 1.25 -6.66
N ALA A 266 3.87 2.56 -6.88
CA ALA A 266 4.29 3.17 -8.14
C ALA A 266 5.75 2.85 -8.45
N ARG A 267 6.66 2.88 -7.47
CA ARG A 267 8.06 2.51 -7.69
C ARG A 267 8.22 1.07 -8.16
N ILE A 268 7.45 0.14 -7.61
CA ILE A 268 7.44 -1.28 -8.01
C ILE A 268 6.94 -1.44 -9.44
N PHE A 269 5.88 -0.71 -9.81
CA PHE A 269 5.20 -0.85 -11.11
C PHE A 269 5.52 0.29 -12.10
N GLY A 270 6.71 0.89 -12.01
CA GLY A 270 7.22 1.82 -13.03
C GLY A 270 6.40 3.11 -13.18
N GLY A 271 5.90 3.67 -12.08
CA GLY A 271 5.13 4.91 -12.03
C GLY A 271 3.61 4.71 -12.06
N TRP A 272 3.12 3.48 -11.92
CA TRP A 272 1.70 3.16 -12.00
C TRP A 272 1.18 2.52 -10.72
N VAL A 273 -0.01 2.93 -10.28
CA VAL A 273 -0.70 2.36 -9.12
C VAL A 273 -1.93 1.60 -9.61
N PRO A 274 -2.00 0.27 -9.45
CA PRO A 274 -3.19 -0.49 -9.78
C PRO A 274 -4.30 -0.18 -8.76
N PHE A 275 -5.52 -0.02 -9.26
CA PHE A 275 -6.73 0.19 -8.49
C PHE A 275 -7.89 -0.53 -9.18
N PRO A 276 -8.87 -1.05 -8.43
CA PRO A 276 -9.98 -1.75 -9.04
C PRO A 276 -10.87 -0.79 -9.85
N VAL A 277 -11.40 -1.27 -10.99
CA VAL A 277 -12.44 -0.54 -11.73
C VAL A 277 -13.75 -0.76 -10.98
N LEU A 278 -14.24 0.28 -10.29
CA LEU A 278 -15.40 0.15 -9.41
C LEU A 278 -16.51 1.11 -9.81
N ASP A 279 -17.75 0.60 -9.82
CA ASP A 279 -18.88 1.43 -9.41
C ASP A 279 -18.87 1.49 -7.87
N ALA A 280 -18.60 2.68 -7.32
CA ALA A 280 -18.40 2.86 -5.88
C ALA A 280 -19.60 2.39 -5.03
N ASP A 281 -20.82 2.52 -5.57
CA ASP A 281 -22.04 2.10 -4.89
C ASP A 281 -22.29 0.60 -5.00
N SER A 282 -21.82 -0.07 -6.07
CA SER A 282 -21.91 -1.53 -6.20
C SER A 282 -20.86 -2.22 -5.35
N PHE A 283 -19.62 -1.71 -5.34
CA PHE A 283 -18.49 -2.34 -4.65
C PHE A 283 -18.67 -2.37 -3.13
N ARG A 284 -19.24 -1.30 -2.55
CA ARG A 284 -19.56 -1.26 -1.11
C ARG A 284 -20.62 -2.29 -0.70
N ARG A 285 -21.50 -2.69 -1.61
CA ARG A 285 -22.57 -3.67 -1.36
C ARG A 285 -22.10 -5.10 -1.67
N CYS A 286 -21.28 -5.25 -2.70
CA CYS A 286 -20.71 -6.52 -3.12
C CYS A 286 -19.30 -6.26 -3.68
N PRO A 287 -18.24 -6.46 -2.89
CA PRO A 287 -16.87 -6.28 -3.34
C PRO A 287 -16.54 -7.34 -4.39
N SER A 288 -16.66 -6.95 -5.65
CA SER A 288 -16.43 -7.77 -6.83
C SER A 288 -15.29 -7.17 -7.63
N PHE A 289 -14.35 -8.02 -8.05
CA PHE A 289 -13.20 -7.63 -8.88
C PHE A 289 -13.40 -7.99 -10.36
N ARG A 290 -14.64 -8.32 -10.75
CA ARG A 290 -15.03 -8.71 -12.12
C ARG A 290 -14.88 -7.62 -13.16
N ASP A 291 -14.98 -6.37 -12.74
CA ASP A 291 -14.90 -5.24 -13.68
C ASP A 291 -13.44 -4.95 -14.10
N GLY A 292 -12.49 -5.64 -13.48
CA GLY A 292 -11.07 -5.59 -13.80
C GLY A 292 -10.31 -4.54 -12.99
N LEU A 293 -9.09 -4.27 -13.44
CA LEU A 293 -8.15 -3.36 -12.81
C LEU A 293 -7.88 -2.18 -13.71
N ALA A 294 -7.61 -1.05 -13.10
CA ALA A 294 -7.09 0.13 -13.77
C ALA A 294 -5.76 0.53 -13.14
N TRP A 295 -4.95 1.24 -13.91
CA TRP A 295 -3.62 1.68 -13.59
C TRP A 295 -3.64 3.19 -13.64
N ARG A 296 -3.44 3.80 -12.48
CA ARG A 296 -3.39 5.24 -12.30
C ARG A 296 -1.93 5.67 -12.35
N GLN A 297 -1.63 6.65 -13.19
CA GLN A 297 -0.29 7.22 -13.20
C GLN A 297 -0.03 7.98 -11.89
N HIS A 298 1.07 7.65 -11.22
CA HIS A 298 1.60 8.40 -10.08
C HIS A 298 2.25 9.68 -10.58
N LEU A 299 1.92 10.80 -9.95
CA LEU A 299 2.37 12.11 -10.43
C LEU A 299 3.70 12.50 -9.80
N THR A 300 4.63 12.94 -10.65
CA THR A 300 5.95 13.43 -10.27
C THR A 300 6.24 14.81 -10.88
N LEU A 301 7.25 15.53 -10.39
CA LEU A 301 7.69 16.83 -10.91
C LEU A 301 8.05 16.79 -12.40
N GLU A 302 8.43 15.63 -12.95
CA GLU A 302 8.73 15.46 -14.38
C GLU A 302 7.53 15.74 -15.27
N HIS A 303 6.32 15.66 -14.73
CA HIS A 303 5.08 15.96 -15.46
C HIS A 303 4.90 17.47 -15.72
N GLY A 304 5.69 18.33 -15.06
CA GLY A 304 5.71 19.80 -15.24
C GLY A 304 4.49 20.54 -14.70
N VAL A 305 3.27 20.09 -15.07
CA VAL A 305 2.00 20.62 -14.61
C VAL A 305 1.10 19.46 -14.19
N ARG A 306 0.47 19.56 -13.01
CA ARG A 306 -0.53 18.58 -12.58
C ARG A 306 -1.64 18.53 -13.62
N PRO A 307 -1.88 17.38 -14.28
CA PRO A 307 -2.85 17.32 -15.36
C PRO A 307 -4.26 17.53 -14.79
N LEU A 308 -5.08 18.33 -15.50
CA LEU A 308 -6.48 18.58 -15.14
C LEU A 308 -7.33 17.29 -15.22
N PHE A 309 -6.91 16.33 -16.04
CA PHE A 309 -7.53 15.03 -16.20
C PHE A 309 -6.46 13.94 -16.14
N ARG A 310 -6.70 12.87 -15.38
CA ARG A 310 -5.82 11.69 -15.35
C ARG A 310 -6.35 10.64 -16.32
N ALA A 311 -5.49 10.15 -17.21
CA ALA A 311 -5.79 8.96 -17.99
C ALA A 311 -5.49 7.73 -17.12
N HIS A 312 -6.44 6.81 -17.07
CA HIS A 312 -6.24 5.51 -16.44
C HIS A 312 -6.28 4.46 -17.53
N TYR A 313 -5.28 3.58 -17.57
CA TYR A 313 -5.34 2.38 -18.41
C TYR A 313 -6.06 1.32 -17.62
N SER A 314 -6.89 0.52 -18.25
CA SER A 314 -7.59 -0.54 -17.55
C SER A 314 -7.43 -1.86 -18.29
N ILE A 315 -7.55 -2.98 -17.58
CA ILE A 315 -7.60 -4.35 -18.08
C ILE A 315 -8.87 -4.97 -17.48
N ARG A 316 -9.82 -5.38 -18.34
CA ARG A 316 -11.10 -5.94 -17.92
C ARG A 316 -10.90 -7.41 -17.53
N ALA A 317 -11.63 -7.92 -16.53
CA ALA A 317 -11.66 -9.36 -16.33
C ALA A 317 -12.45 -10.05 -17.46
N ALA A 318 -11.87 -11.08 -18.06
CA ALA A 318 -12.55 -11.96 -19.00
C ALA A 318 -13.75 -12.63 -18.31
N GLN A 319 -14.87 -12.66 -19.03
CA GLN A 319 -16.11 -13.31 -18.60
C GLN A 319 -16.10 -14.81 -18.90
#